data_AF-A0A1R2D441-F1
#
_entry.id   AF-A0A1R2D441-F1
#
_cell.length_a   1.000
_cell.length_b   1.000
_cell.length_c   1.000
_cell.angle_alpha   90.00
_cell.angle_beta   90.00
_cell.angle_gamma   90.00
#
_symmetry.space_group_name_H-M   'P 1'
#
loop_
_entity.id
_entity.type
_entity.pdbx_description
1 polymer ?
#
loop_
_entity_poly.entity_id
_entity_poly.type
_entity_poly.pdbx_seq_one_letter_code
_entity_poly.pdbx_strand_id
1 'polypeptide(L)'
;MLCILTLGLYFLIQSLIDPQSKEFHTLDKALKSWAPIFEIFQNSSAKLIIHPSETIQLSHNTTENWGSNIKDFPEYTALFFSTYSVLVKNTTNYDILYVKSEMEYNVTVNMTLEIEYMDRLHSSKIDRLVVHSKIRNPVNAKVCKMNGRGYWDIKTQSCYCHYNTVKVCIIVNDSLDIVDWYKNGCDGKGYYIQDMITWRTNNPYTNLSYPIIIEVRGESDPLVFASQNDLIEFSQSSKDYTILGAVLISISTLILSIPFSWLYCQKRKLRYSEMSSEPRYKDSI
;
A
#
# COMPACT_ATOMS: atom_id res chain seq x y z
N MET A 1 -19.71 10.54 34.11
CA MET A 1 -19.13 11.83 33.67
C MET A 1 -17.61 11.80 33.64
N LEU A 2 -16.93 11.50 34.76
CA LEU A 2 -15.46 11.39 34.78
C LEU A 2 -14.94 10.35 33.77
N CYS A 3 -15.63 9.21 33.63
CA CYS A 3 -15.32 8.18 32.64
C CYS A 3 -15.48 8.64 31.17
N ILE A 4 -16.42 9.55 30.90
CA ILE A 4 -16.67 10.09 29.55
C ILE A 4 -15.63 11.16 29.22
N LEU A 5 -15.26 11.98 30.21
CA LEU A 5 -14.20 12.97 30.08
C LEU A 5 -12.83 12.31 29.88
N THR A 6 -12.53 11.26 30.64
CA THR A 6 -11.29 10.47 30.47
C THR A 6 -11.27 9.72 29.15
N LEU A 7 -12.41 9.22 28.66
CA LEU A 7 -12.53 8.65 27.31
C LEU A 7 -12.32 9.71 26.21
N GLY A 8 -12.84 10.92 26.38
CA GLY A 8 -12.59 12.05 25.47
C GLY A 8 -11.13 12.48 25.46
N LEU A 9 -10.49 12.54 26.63
CA LEU A 9 -9.04 12.76 26.79
C LEU A 9 -8.23 11.64 26.14
N TYR A 10 -8.64 10.39 26.30
CA TYR A 10 -8.02 9.25 25.62
C TYR A 10 -8.08 9.42 24.10
N PHE A 11 -9.23 9.79 23.53
CA PHE A 11 -9.32 10.02 22.08
C PHE A 11 -8.51 11.22 21.58
N LEU A 12 -8.38 12.30 22.35
CA LEU A 12 -7.47 13.40 22.01
C LEU A 12 -6.00 13.03 22.14
N ILE A 13 -5.63 12.23 23.14
CA ILE A 13 -4.27 11.70 23.28
C ILE A 13 -3.98 10.74 22.12
N GLN A 14 -4.92 9.88 21.77
CA GLN A 14 -4.80 9.00 20.61
C GLN A 14 -4.71 9.79 19.31
N SER A 15 -5.44 10.90 19.12
CA SER A 15 -5.29 11.72 17.92
C SER A 15 -3.93 12.44 17.82
N LEU A 16 -3.28 12.72 18.96
CA LEU A 16 -1.91 13.25 19.02
C LEU A 16 -0.84 12.17 18.83
N ILE A 17 -1.14 10.94 19.25
CA ILE A 17 -0.27 9.76 19.09
C ILE A 17 -0.49 9.11 17.70
N ASP A 18 -1.60 9.44 17.04
CA ASP A 18 -2.01 8.83 15.78
C ASP A 18 -0.87 8.93 14.75
N PRO A 19 -0.51 7.82 14.09
CA PRO A 19 0.68 7.75 13.25
C PRO A 19 0.69 8.77 12.12
N GLN A 20 -0.46 9.36 11.76
CA GLN A 20 -0.59 10.30 10.66
C GLN A 20 0.47 11.40 10.64
N SER A 21 0.90 11.97 11.77
CA SER A 21 1.96 12.99 11.75
C SER A 21 3.31 12.42 11.30
N LYS A 22 3.63 11.20 11.72
CA LYS A 22 4.85 10.49 11.32
C LYS A 22 4.73 9.97 9.90
N GLU A 23 3.61 9.38 9.52
CA GLU A 23 3.34 8.91 8.16
C GLU A 23 3.39 10.07 7.16
N PHE A 24 2.73 11.18 7.49
CA PHE A 24 2.78 12.43 6.73
C PHE A 24 4.21 12.96 6.61
N HIS A 25 4.95 13.07 7.72
CA HIS A 25 6.34 13.51 7.66
C HIS A 25 7.26 12.57 6.87
N THR A 26 7.00 11.27 6.93
CA THR A 26 7.79 10.26 6.22
C THR A 26 7.49 10.31 4.72
N LEU A 27 6.24 10.56 4.35
CA LEU A 27 5.82 10.71 2.95
C LEU A 27 6.12 12.08 2.35
N ASP A 28 6.08 13.16 3.13
CA ASP A 28 6.58 14.47 2.72
C ASP A 28 8.08 14.41 2.38
N LYS A 29 8.86 13.61 3.13
CA LYS A 29 10.25 13.32 2.76
C LYS A 29 10.35 12.55 1.44
N ALA A 30 9.52 11.53 1.24
CA ALA A 30 9.48 10.77 -0.01
C ALA A 30 9.06 11.64 -1.21
N LEU A 31 8.12 12.56 -1.02
CA LEU A 31 7.71 13.52 -2.05
C LEU A 31 8.84 14.48 -2.42
N LYS A 32 9.60 14.94 -1.42
CA LYS A 32 10.79 15.78 -1.66
C LYS A 32 11.90 15.03 -2.39
N SER A 33 12.11 13.75 -2.10
CA SER A 33 13.06 12.92 -2.87
C SER A 33 12.52 12.57 -4.25
N TRP A 34 11.19 12.46 -4.42
CA TRP A 34 10.58 12.20 -5.72
C TRP A 34 10.78 13.34 -6.72
N ALA A 35 10.71 14.60 -6.30
CA ALA A 35 10.80 15.75 -7.20
C ALA A 35 12.02 15.73 -8.17
N PRO A 36 13.28 15.55 -7.71
CA PRO A 36 14.41 15.43 -8.63
C PRO A 36 14.38 14.12 -9.44
N ILE A 37 13.91 13.02 -8.87
CA ILE A 37 13.87 11.72 -9.54
C ILE A 37 12.82 11.68 -10.64
N PHE A 38 11.70 12.38 -10.44
CA PHE A 38 10.65 12.55 -11.43
C PHE A 38 11.22 13.15 -12.72
N GLU A 39 12.05 14.20 -12.61
CA GLU A 39 12.67 14.83 -13.77
C GLU A 39 13.67 13.90 -14.47
N ILE A 40 14.42 13.08 -13.71
CA ILE A 40 15.31 12.06 -14.28
C ILE A 40 14.49 11.02 -15.04
N PHE A 41 13.45 10.47 -14.42
CA PHE A 41 12.56 9.49 -15.05
C PHE A 41 11.93 10.07 -16.31
N GLN A 42 11.35 11.27 -16.23
CA GLN A 42 10.68 11.93 -17.35
C GLN A 42 11.58 12.10 -18.57
N ASN A 43 12.86 12.38 -18.34
CA ASN A 43 13.85 12.58 -19.39
C ASN A 43 14.65 11.32 -19.74
N SER A 44 14.28 10.16 -19.19
CA SER A 44 14.90 8.89 -19.53
C SER A 44 14.04 8.07 -20.48
N SER A 45 14.68 7.13 -21.16
CA SER A 45 14.01 6.10 -21.97
C SER A 45 14.36 4.73 -21.40
N ALA A 46 13.41 3.78 -21.46
CA ALA A 46 13.62 2.45 -20.91
C ALA A 46 13.17 1.36 -21.88
N LYS A 47 13.93 0.28 -21.91
CA LYS A 47 13.61 -0.90 -22.71
C LYS A 47 14.06 -2.17 -22.01
N LEU A 48 13.38 -3.26 -22.30
CA LEU A 48 13.75 -4.60 -21.86
C LEU A 48 14.30 -5.40 -23.02
N ILE A 49 15.46 -6.01 -22.80
CA ILE A 49 16.11 -6.90 -23.75
C ILE A 49 15.94 -8.32 -23.21
N ILE A 50 15.11 -9.11 -23.88
CA ILE A 50 14.93 -10.54 -23.56
C ILE A 50 15.99 -11.37 -24.30
N HIS A 51 16.25 -10.99 -25.55
CA HIS A 51 17.26 -11.57 -26.42
C HIS A 51 17.84 -10.45 -27.29
N PRO A 52 19.07 -10.54 -27.82
CA PRO A 52 19.64 -9.49 -28.68
C PRO A 52 18.76 -9.08 -29.88
N SER A 53 17.90 -9.99 -30.35
CA SER A 53 16.94 -9.73 -31.44
C SER A 53 15.52 -9.37 -30.96
N GLU A 54 15.29 -9.31 -29.65
CA GLU A 54 13.98 -9.09 -29.04
C GLU A 54 14.07 -8.04 -27.94
N THR A 55 13.66 -6.83 -28.30
CA THR A 55 13.61 -5.66 -27.42
C THR A 55 12.17 -5.20 -27.27
N ILE A 56 11.76 -4.96 -26.04
CA ILE A 56 10.46 -4.40 -25.68
C ILE A 56 10.70 -2.97 -25.19
N GLN A 57 10.15 -2.00 -25.92
CA GLN A 57 10.20 -0.60 -25.50
C GLN A 57 9.16 -0.36 -24.39
N LEU A 58 9.58 0.34 -23.33
CA LEU A 58 8.69 0.78 -22.26
C LEU A 58 8.35 2.25 -22.48
N SER A 59 7.11 2.64 -22.20
CA SER A 59 6.65 4.01 -22.39
C SER A 59 6.25 4.63 -21.06
N HIS A 60 6.43 5.94 -20.95
CA HIS A 60 5.97 6.69 -19.79
C HIS A 60 4.46 6.56 -19.61
N ASN A 61 4.05 6.32 -18.38
CA ASN A 61 2.66 6.29 -17.97
C ASN A 61 2.46 7.17 -16.73
N THR A 62 1.40 7.98 -16.77
CA THR A 62 1.08 9.03 -15.80
C THR A 62 -0.37 8.98 -15.32
N THR A 63 -1.02 7.81 -15.44
CA THR A 63 -2.47 7.69 -15.25
C THR A 63 -2.98 7.82 -13.83
N GLU A 64 -2.11 7.82 -12.83
CA GLU A 64 -2.50 7.79 -11.41
C GLU A 64 -1.90 9.00 -10.66
N ASN A 65 -2.80 9.91 -10.25
CA ASN A 65 -2.48 10.88 -9.20
C ASN A 65 -2.74 10.22 -7.86
N TRP A 66 -1.77 10.31 -6.97
CA TRP A 66 -1.87 9.77 -5.62
C TRP A 66 -1.84 10.90 -4.60
N GLY A 67 -2.77 10.84 -3.67
CA GLY A 67 -2.93 11.77 -2.57
C GLY A 67 -4.07 11.26 -1.69
N SER A 68 -3.90 11.32 -0.38
CA SER A 68 -4.79 10.64 0.58
C SER A 68 -6.18 11.27 0.74
N ASN A 69 -6.62 12.18 -0.16
CA ASN A 69 -7.79 13.05 0.03
C ASN A 69 -7.77 13.75 1.42
N ILE A 70 -6.59 13.89 2.01
CA ILE A 70 -6.38 14.58 3.28
C ILE A 70 -6.13 16.04 2.95
N LYS A 71 -6.94 16.91 3.55
CA LYS A 71 -6.71 18.36 3.48
C LYS A 71 -5.26 18.68 3.86
N ASP A 72 -4.57 19.40 2.98
CA ASP A 72 -3.16 19.81 3.09
C ASP A 72 -2.11 18.71 2.80
N PHE A 73 -2.52 17.53 2.32
CA PHE A 73 -1.60 16.53 1.77
C PHE A 73 -1.19 16.88 0.33
N PRO A 74 0.11 16.86 -0.01
CA PRO A 74 0.54 17.14 -1.37
C PRO A 74 0.16 15.96 -2.28
N GLU A 75 -0.71 16.22 -3.25
CA GLU A 75 -0.94 15.29 -4.35
C GLU A 75 0.31 15.25 -5.25
N TYR A 76 0.61 14.09 -5.81
CA TYR A 76 1.61 13.97 -6.86
C TYR A 76 1.14 13.00 -7.94
N THR A 77 1.68 13.19 -9.14
CA THR A 77 1.46 12.28 -10.27
C THR A 77 2.57 11.23 -10.28
N ALA A 78 2.20 9.96 -10.23
CA ALA A 78 3.17 8.89 -10.43
C ALA A 78 3.65 8.90 -11.89
N LEU A 79 4.96 8.74 -12.08
CA LEU A 79 5.57 8.59 -13.39
C LEU A 79 6.39 7.30 -13.38
N PHE A 80 6.02 6.39 -14.27
CA PHE A 80 6.67 5.09 -14.36
C PHE A 80 6.69 4.61 -15.80
N PHE A 81 7.65 3.75 -16.11
CA PHE A 81 7.69 3.10 -17.41
C PHE A 81 6.78 1.89 -17.40
N SER A 82 5.89 1.77 -18.38
CA SER A 82 5.08 0.58 -18.53
C SER A 82 4.82 0.18 -19.98
N THR A 83 4.53 -1.09 -20.16
CA THR A 83 4.02 -1.62 -21.44
C THR A 83 3.23 -2.90 -21.19
N TYR A 84 2.32 -3.21 -22.09
CA TYR A 84 1.65 -4.50 -22.13
C TYR A 84 2.23 -5.32 -23.27
N SER A 85 3.02 -6.35 -22.95
CA SER A 85 3.78 -7.09 -23.96
C SER A 85 3.97 -8.55 -23.59
N VAL A 86 4.29 -9.37 -24.59
CA VAL A 86 4.53 -10.80 -24.41
C VAL A 86 6.02 -11.01 -24.12
N LEU A 87 6.33 -11.55 -22.93
CA LEU A 87 7.71 -11.86 -22.52
C LEU A 87 8.23 -13.20 -23.07
N VAL A 88 7.32 -14.12 -23.37
CA VAL A 88 7.66 -15.43 -23.95
C VAL A 88 7.04 -15.54 -25.32
N LYS A 89 7.85 -15.30 -26.35
CA LYS A 89 7.50 -15.71 -27.71
C LYS A 89 7.91 -17.16 -27.90
N ASN A 90 7.53 -17.77 -29.03
CA ASN A 90 7.79 -19.18 -29.35
C ASN A 90 9.29 -19.46 -29.64
N THR A 91 10.17 -18.81 -28.88
CA THR A 91 11.61 -18.87 -28.87
C THR A 91 12.05 -19.59 -27.59
N THR A 92 13.15 -20.32 -27.64
CA THR A 92 13.70 -21.15 -26.54
C THR A 92 14.27 -20.34 -25.36
N ASN A 93 13.79 -19.13 -25.12
CA ASN A 93 14.40 -18.17 -24.19
C ASN A 93 13.88 -18.29 -22.75
N TYR A 94 13.30 -19.44 -22.40
CA TYR A 94 12.77 -19.68 -21.07
C TYR A 94 13.31 -21.00 -20.49
N ASP A 95 13.51 -20.99 -19.18
CA ASP A 95 13.92 -22.15 -18.40
C ASP A 95 12.75 -22.69 -17.61
N ILE A 96 12.63 -24.02 -17.53
CA ILE A 96 11.68 -24.69 -16.63
C ILE A 96 12.43 -25.08 -15.36
N LEU A 97 12.08 -24.46 -14.24
CA LEU A 97 12.67 -24.67 -12.93
C LEU A 97 11.69 -25.43 -12.03
N TYR A 98 12.06 -26.64 -11.62
CA TYR A 98 11.25 -27.43 -10.68
C TYR A 98 11.43 -26.92 -9.25
N VAL A 99 10.31 -26.67 -8.56
CA VAL A 99 10.31 -26.04 -7.23
C VAL A 99 10.34 -27.08 -6.11
N LYS A 100 9.57 -28.17 -6.26
CA LYS A 100 9.44 -29.24 -5.25
C LYS A 100 9.36 -30.65 -5.83
N SER A 101 8.75 -30.78 -7.01
CA SER A 101 8.58 -32.05 -7.71
C SER A 101 8.48 -31.79 -9.21
N GLU A 102 8.54 -32.83 -10.03
CA GLU A 102 8.28 -32.72 -11.47
C GLU A 102 6.87 -32.18 -11.80
N MET A 103 5.95 -32.18 -10.82
CA MET A 103 4.60 -31.63 -10.94
C MET A 103 4.51 -30.15 -10.60
N GLU A 104 5.51 -29.60 -9.88
CA GLU A 104 5.57 -28.20 -9.47
C GLU A 104 6.76 -27.50 -10.11
N TYR A 105 6.49 -26.60 -11.05
CA TYR A 105 7.52 -25.90 -11.80
C TYR A 105 7.16 -24.44 -12.04
N ASN A 106 8.20 -23.63 -12.20
CA ASN A 106 8.14 -22.28 -12.72
C ASN A 106 8.75 -22.26 -14.11
N VAL A 107 8.12 -21.55 -15.03
CA VAL A 107 8.78 -21.12 -16.25
C VAL A 107 9.34 -19.73 -16.01
N THR A 108 10.62 -19.55 -16.31
CA THR A 108 11.31 -18.30 -16.04
C THR A 108 12.01 -17.76 -17.27
N VAL A 109 12.11 -16.43 -17.37
CA VAL A 109 12.85 -15.73 -18.41
C VAL A 109 13.95 -14.88 -17.78
N ASN A 110 15.10 -14.78 -18.44
CA ASN A 110 16.14 -13.81 -18.09
C ASN A 110 15.98 -12.60 -19.01
N MET A 111 16.12 -11.40 -18.47
CA MET A 111 16.04 -10.18 -19.25
C MET A 111 17.00 -9.12 -18.71
N THR A 112 17.31 -8.13 -19.54
CA THR A 112 18.12 -6.98 -19.17
C THR A 112 17.27 -5.73 -19.31
N LEU A 113 17.17 -4.94 -18.23
CA LEU A 113 16.58 -3.63 -18.24
C LEU A 113 17.67 -2.61 -18.60
N GLU A 114 17.43 -1.86 -19.67
CA GLU A 114 18.26 -0.73 -20.05
C GLU A 114 17.47 0.57 -19.87
N ILE A 115 18.02 1.50 -19.09
CA ILE A 115 17.51 2.86 -18.92
C ILE A 115 18.59 3.83 -19.40
N GLU A 116 18.23 4.70 -20.34
CA GLU A 116 19.11 5.72 -20.89
C GLU A 116 18.73 7.10 -20.34
N TYR A 117 19.71 7.82 -19.80
CA TYR A 117 19.56 9.18 -19.29
C TYR A 117 20.84 9.98 -19.57
N MET A 118 20.71 11.16 -20.19
CA MET A 118 21.86 12.03 -20.54
C MET A 118 23.02 11.29 -21.22
N ASP A 119 22.73 10.52 -22.27
CA ASP A 119 23.70 9.70 -23.03
C ASP A 119 24.44 8.62 -22.20
N ARG A 120 23.98 8.35 -20.97
CA ARG A 120 24.46 7.24 -20.14
C ARG A 120 23.45 6.11 -20.17
N LEU A 121 23.95 4.92 -20.46
CA LEU A 121 23.16 3.69 -20.47
C LEU A 121 23.37 2.93 -19.16
N HIS A 122 22.32 2.81 -18.37
CA HIS A 122 22.26 1.98 -17.17
C HIS A 122 21.66 0.62 -17.55
N SER A 123 22.39 -0.46 -17.29
CA SER A 123 22.00 -1.81 -17.70
C SER A 123 22.00 -2.73 -16.49
N SER A 124 20.82 -3.24 -16.17
CA SER A 124 20.59 -4.12 -15.02
C SER A 124 20.01 -5.45 -15.46
N LYS A 125 20.61 -6.55 -15.00
CA LYS A 125 20.16 -7.90 -15.34
C LYS A 125 19.11 -8.40 -14.35
N ILE A 126 18.04 -9.00 -14.88
CA ILE A 126 16.96 -9.63 -14.12
C ILE A 126 16.97 -11.12 -14.46
N ASP A 127 17.44 -11.91 -13.50
CA ASP A 127 17.51 -13.35 -13.65
C ASP A 127 16.27 -14.04 -13.10
N ARG A 128 15.82 -15.07 -13.82
CA ARG A 128 14.75 -16.01 -13.41
C ARG A 128 13.43 -15.32 -13.07
N LEU A 129 13.02 -14.35 -13.87
CA LEU A 129 11.69 -13.75 -13.76
C LEU A 129 10.62 -14.83 -14.01
N VAL A 130 9.76 -15.09 -13.03
CA VAL A 130 8.68 -16.08 -13.17
C VAL A 130 7.60 -15.52 -14.09
N VAL A 131 7.42 -16.17 -15.24
CA VAL A 131 6.37 -15.83 -16.20
C VAL A 131 5.17 -16.74 -16.05
N HIS A 132 5.38 -18.02 -15.76
CA HIS A 132 4.33 -19.02 -15.55
C HIS A 132 4.69 -19.91 -14.37
N SER A 133 3.69 -20.44 -13.68
CA SER A 133 3.92 -21.49 -12.67
C SER A 133 2.82 -22.54 -12.69
N LYS A 134 3.21 -23.80 -12.49
CA LYS A 134 2.32 -24.88 -12.10
C LYS A 134 2.67 -25.24 -10.66
N ILE A 135 1.76 -25.01 -9.73
CA ILE A 135 2.00 -25.23 -8.30
C ILE A 135 0.81 -25.89 -7.63
N ARG A 136 1.07 -26.51 -6.47
CA ARG A 136 0.02 -27.09 -5.63
C ARG A 136 -0.85 -25.99 -5.02
N ASN A 137 -2.17 -26.10 -5.21
CA ASN A 137 -3.17 -25.24 -4.60
C ASN A 137 -3.86 -26.00 -3.44
N PRO A 138 -3.93 -25.45 -2.21
CA PRO A 138 -4.50 -26.12 -1.03
C PRO A 138 -6.04 -26.17 -1.06
N VAL A 139 -6.60 -26.83 -2.08
CA VAL A 139 -8.04 -27.04 -2.25
C VAL A 139 -8.38 -28.53 -2.36
N ASN A 140 -9.59 -28.90 -1.96
CA ASN A 140 -10.04 -30.29 -2.04
C ASN A 140 -10.42 -30.70 -3.48
N ALA A 141 -10.60 -32.01 -3.70
CA ALA A 141 -10.92 -32.59 -5.00
C ALA A 141 -12.19 -32.01 -5.64
N LYS A 142 -13.21 -31.73 -4.82
CA LYS A 142 -14.49 -31.17 -5.28
C LYS A 142 -14.28 -29.77 -5.86
N VAL A 143 -13.61 -28.89 -5.11
CA VAL A 143 -13.32 -27.51 -5.52
C VAL A 143 -12.39 -27.47 -6.74
N CYS A 144 -11.37 -28.33 -6.75
CA CYS A 144 -10.43 -28.45 -7.86
C CYS A 144 -11.15 -28.77 -9.18
N LYS A 145 -12.04 -29.77 -9.16
CA LYS A 145 -12.73 -30.27 -10.35
C LYS A 145 -13.93 -29.41 -10.77
N MET A 146 -14.77 -28.97 -9.83
CA MET A 146 -16.02 -28.26 -10.15
C MET A 146 -15.79 -26.89 -10.79
N ASN A 147 -14.74 -26.18 -10.37
CA ASN A 147 -14.48 -24.85 -10.87
C ASN A 147 -13.58 -24.83 -12.12
N GLY A 148 -13.16 -26.00 -12.63
CA GLY A 148 -12.20 -26.10 -13.74
C GLY A 148 -10.83 -25.47 -13.43
N ARG A 149 -10.53 -25.27 -12.14
CA ARG A 149 -9.39 -24.45 -11.67
C ARG A 149 -8.05 -25.17 -11.72
N GLY A 150 -8.06 -26.50 -11.78
CA GLY A 150 -6.82 -27.27 -11.77
C GLY A 150 -7.00 -28.75 -12.05
N TYR A 151 -5.88 -29.45 -12.10
CA TYR A 151 -5.80 -30.89 -12.23
C TYR A 151 -5.69 -31.54 -10.85
N TRP A 152 -6.62 -32.44 -10.54
CA TRP A 152 -6.57 -33.23 -9.31
C TRP A 152 -5.73 -34.50 -9.54
N ASP A 153 -4.58 -34.59 -8.87
CA ASP A 153 -3.78 -35.81 -8.85
C ASP A 153 -4.22 -36.73 -7.71
N ILE A 154 -4.52 -37.98 -8.07
CA ILE A 154 -4.96 -39.02 -7.13
C ILE A 154 -3.79 -39.50 -6.26
N LYS A 155 -2.57 -39.54 -6.82
CA LYS A 155 -1.40 -40.08 -6.10
C LYS A 155 -0.97 -39.17 -4.96
N THR A 156 -0.85 -37.87 -5.23
CA THR A 156 -0.46 -36.87 -4.23
C THR A 156 -1.65 -36.26 -3.48
N GLN A 157 -2.88 -36.67 -3.79
CA GLN A 157 -4.13 -36.14 -3.23
C GLN A 157 -4.16 -34.60 -3.22
N SER A 158 -3.78 -34.00 -4.34
CA SER A 158 -3.52 -32.57 -4.44
C SER A 158 -4.05 -31.98 -5.73
N CYS A 159 -4.46 -30.70 -5.66
CA CYS A 159 -4.85 -29.92 -6.82
C CYS A 159 -3.65 -29.14 -7.34
N TYR A 160 -3.30 -29.31 -8.61
CA TYR A 160 -2.27 -28.53 -9.28
C TYR A 160 -2.94 -27.51 -10.21
N CYS A 161 -2.59 -26.24 -10.00
CA CYS A 161 -3.14 -25.12 -10.75
C CYS A 161 -2.01 -24.47 -11.54
N HIS A 162 -2.37 -23.97 -12.72
CA HIS A 162 -1.49 -23.16 -13.55
C HIS A 162 -1.80 -21.69 -13.30
N TYR A 163 -0.75 -20.86 -13.28
CA TYR A 163 -0.82 -19.43 -13.07
C TYR A 163 0.03 -18.73 -14.11
N ASN A 164 -0.55 -17.70 -14.73
CA ASN A 164 0.16 -16.80 -15.63
C ASN A 164 0.47 -15.51 -14.89
N THR A 165 1.72 -15.07 -14.97
CA THR A 165 2.10 -13.74 -14.49
C THR A 165 1.40 -12.70 -15.37
N VAL A 166 0.60 -11.82 -14.78
CA VAL A 166 -0.16 -10.77 -15.47
C VAL A 166 0.46 -9.39 -15.32
N LYS A 167 1.22 -9.18 -14.24
CA LYS A 167 1.96 -7.95 -13.97
C LYS A 167 3.33 -8.27 -13.38
N VAL A 168 4.34 -7.52 -13.77
CA VAL A 168 5.69 -7.51 -13.19
C VAL A 168 6.03 -6.08 -12.82
N CYS A 169 6.48 -5.86 -11.59
CA CYS A 169 6.92 -4.57 -11.11
C CYS A 169 8.41 -4.62 -10.72
N ILE A 170 9.21 -3.77 -11.36
CA ILE A 170 10.65 -3.64 -11.15
C ILE A 170 10.90 -2.28 -10.51
N ILE A 171 11.77 -2.25 -9.51
CA ILE A 171 12.10 -1.03 -8.78
C ILE A 171 13.57 -0.71 -9.05
N VAL A 172 13.85 0.54 -9.37
CA VAL A 172 15.21 1.06 -9.56
C VAL A 172 15.50 2.18 -8.57
N ASN A 173 16.75 2.32 -8.17
CA ASN A 173 17.19 3.39 -7.29
C ASN A 173 17.30 4.73 -8.02
N ASP A 174 17.68 5.75 -7.27
CA ASP A 174 17.96 7.10 -7.79
C ASP A 174 19.11 7.14 -8.83
N SER A 175 19.93 6.07 -8.89
CA SER A 175 20.99 5.87 -9.90
C SER A 175 20.54 5.02 -11.09
N LEU A 176 19.24 4.71 -11.19
CA LEU A 176 18.60 3.92 -12.26
C LEU A 176 19.03 2.45 -12.30
N ASP A 177 19.62 1.93 -11.22
CA ASP A 177 19.97 0.52 -11.06
C ASP A 177 18.88 -0.24 -10.30
N ILE A 178 18.64 -1.50 -10.64
CA ILE A 178 17.64 -2.33 -9.93
C ILE A 178 18.08 -2.54 -8.49
N VAL A 179 17.19 -2.25 -7.54
CA VAL A 179 17.43 -2.45 -6.10
C VAL A 179 17.19 -3.89 -5.70
N ASP A 180 18.02 -4.46 -4.82
CA ASP A 180 17.91 -5.87 -4.42
C ASP A 180 16.54 -6.26 -3.85
N TRP A 181 15.89 -5.32 -3.14
CA TRP A 181 14.62 -5.55 -2.48
C TRP A 181 13.42 -5.47 -3.43
N TYR A 182 13.61 -5.18 -4.73
CA TYR A 182 12.52 -5.09 -5.71
C TYR A 182 11.64 -6.34 -5.75
N LYS A 183 12.17 -7.50 -5.33
CA LYS A 183 11.45 -8.77 -5.21
C LYS A 183 10.23 -8.70 -4.28
N ASN A 184 10.17 -7.72 -3.39
CA ASN A 184 9.00 -7.45 -2.55
C ASN A 184 7.86 -6.76 -3.32
N GLY A 185 8.11 -6.31 -4.55
CA GLY A 185 7.16 -5.62 -5.40
C GLY A 185 6.93 -4.17 -5.01
N CYS A 186 6.13 -3.50 -5.84
CA CYS A 186 5.78 -2.09 -5.67
C CYS A 186 4.63 -1.87 -4.68
N ASP A 187 3.92 -2.93 -4.29
CA ASP A 187 2.81 -2.93 -3.33
C ASP A 187 3.08 -3.85 -2.10
N GLY A 188 4.34 -4.30 -1.94
CA GLY A 188 4.79 -5.10 -0.80
C GLY A 188 4.34 -6.57 -0.85
N LYS A 189 3.57 -6.97 -1.86
CA LYS A 189 3.04 -8.34 -1.99
C LYS A 189 3.91 -9.25 -2.86
N GLY A 190 4.77 -8.68 -3.67
CA GLY A 190 5.67 -9.40 -4.58
C GLY A 190 5.88 -8.66 -5.89
N TYR A 191 7.05 -8.88 -6.50
CA TYR A 191 7.44 -8.25 -7.77
C TYR A 191 6.66 -8.71 -9.00
N TYR A 192 5.76 -9.67 -8.85
CA TYR A 192 4.84 -10.06 -9.89
C TYR A 192 3.49 -10.45 -9.33
N ILE A 193 2.45 -10.30 -10.15
CA ILE A 193 1.09 -10.75 -9.87
C ILE A 193 0.77 -11.89 -10.82
N GLN A 194 0.20 -12.97 -10.27
CA GLN A 194 -0.13 -14.17 -10.99
C GLN A 194 -1.63 -14.46 -10.91
N ASP A 195 -2.23 -14.68 -12.08
CA ASP A 195 -3.63 -15.07 -12.19
C ASP A 195 -3.75 -16.53 -12.59
N MET A 196 -4.69 -17.21 -11.94
CA MET A 196 -4.98 -18.62 -12.19
C MET A 196 -5.63 -18.78 -13.56
N ILE A 197 -5.13 -19.73 -14.36
CA ILE A 197 -5.74 -20.10 -15.63
C ILE A 197 -6.58 -21.37 -15.49
N THR A 198 -7.69 -21.43 -16.22
CA THR A 198 -8.53 -22.63 -16.28
C THR A 198 -7.77 -23.75 -16.98
N TRP A 199 -7.40 -24.80 -16.24
CA TRP A 199 -6.69 -25.96 -16.78
C TRP A 199 -7.14 -27.23 -16.07
N ARG A 200 -7.48 -28.27 -16.84
CA ARG A 200 -8.10 -29.50 -16.30
C ARG A 200 -7.26 -30.76 -16.49
N THR A 201 -6.11 -30.64 -17.14
CA THR A 201 -5.26 -31.78 -17.49
C THR A 201 -3.93 -31.71 -16.76
N ASN A 202 -3.22 -32.85 -16.65
CA ASN A 202 -1.87 -32.85 -16.10
C ASN A 202 -0.81 -32.34 -17.10
N ASN A 203 -1.21 -32.10 -18.34
CA ASN A 203 -0.28 -31.77 -19.41
C ASN A 203 0.47 -30.47 -19.07
N PRO A 204 1.75 -30.36 -19.48
CA PRO A 204 2.48 -29.11 -19.36
C PRO A 204 1.74 -28.01 -20.13
N TYR A 205 1.86 -26.79 -19.63
CA TYR A 205 1.29 -25.64 -20.32
C TYR A 205 2.18 -25.30 -21.52
N THR A 206 1.58 -25.26 -22.71
CA THR A 206 2.33 -25.12 -23.97
C THR A 206 2.20 -23.73 -24.58
N ASN A 207 1.19 -22.94 -24.20
CA ASN A 207 0.97 -21.62 -24.77
C ASN A 207 1.47 -20.51 -23.84
N LEU A 208 2.77 -20.28 -23.81
CA LEU A 208 3.37 -19.22 -22.98
C LEU A 208 3.27 -17.82 -23.60
N SER A 209 2.67 -17.69 -24.78
CA SER A 209 2.53 -16.42 -25.50
C SER A 209 1.29 -15.65 -25.03
N TYR A 210 1.35 -15.11 -23.81
CA TYR A 210 0.35 -14.20 -23.28
C TYR A 210 0.98 -12.87 -22.87
N PRO A 211 0.23 -11.77 -22.96
CA PRO A 211 0.71 -10.46 -22.60
C PRO A 211 0.77 -10.27 -21.07
N ILE A 212 1.79 -9.56 -20.63
CA ILE A 212 2.12 -9.24 -19.24
C ILE A 212 2.32 -7.72 -19.16
N ILE A 213 1.75 -7.08 -18.14
CA ILE A 213 2.05 -5.69 -17.83
C ILE A 213 3.43 -5.66 -17.19
N ILE A 214 4.35 -4.91 -17.77
CA ILE A 214 5.65 -4.68 -17.16
C ILE A 214 5.70 -3.23 -16.73
N GLU A 215 6.08 -3.01 -15.49
CA GLU A 215 6.11 -1.71 -14.84
C GLU A 215 7.47 -1.51 -14.18
N VAL A 216 8.10 -0.35 -14.41
CA VAL A 216 9.36 0.04 -13.77
C VAL A 216 9.13 1.35 -13.04
N ARG A 217 9.38 1.35 -11.74
CA ARG A 217 9.22 2.51 -10.85
C ARG A 217 10.53 2.88 -10.16
N GLY A 218 10.65 4.14 -9.75
CA GLY A 218 11.72 4.57 -8.85
C GLY A 218 11.45 4.14 -7.42
N GLU A 219 12.49 3.83 -6.65
CA GLU A 219 12.37 3.54 -5.22
C GLU A 219 11.83 4.74 -4.42
N SER A 220 12.16 5.94 -4.90
CA SER A 220 11.70 7.22 -4.38
C SER A 220 10.28 7.57 -4.82
N ASP A 221 9.62 6.76 -5.68
CA ASP A 221 8.20 6.94 -6.00
C ASP A 221 7.41 6.84 -4.68
N PRO A 222 6.65 7.88 -4.29
CA PRO A 222 5.96 7.87 -3.01
C PRO A 222 4.97 6.70 -2.84
N LEU A 223 4.45 6.09 -3.91
CA LEU A 223 3.62 4.89 -3.85
C LEU A 223 4.47 3.68 -3.43
N VAL A 224 5.62 3.51 -4.07
CA VAL A 224 6.58 2.44 -3.78
C VAL A 224 7.11 2.59 -2.35
N PHE A 225 7.49 3.81 -1.99
CA PHE A 225 7.93 4.14 -0.66
C PHE A 225 6.84 3.89 0.40
N ALA A 226 5.61 4.33 0.14
CA ALA A 226 4.47 4.10 1.03
C ALA A 226 4.26 2.60 1.24
N SER A 227 4.29 1.84 0.15
CA SER A 227 4.11 0.40 0.20
C SER A 227 5.21 -0.31 0.98
N GLN A 228 6.48 0.04 0.76
CA GLN A 228 7.60 -0.60 1.45
C GLN A 228 7.57 -0.36 2.96
N ASN A 229 6.95 0.74 3.39
CA ASN A 229 6.85 1.14 4.79
C ASN A 229 5.45 0.87 5.39
N ASP A 230 4.62 0.05 4.73
CA ASP A 230 3.25 -0.30 5.17
C ASP A 230 2.32 0.92 5.42
N LEU A 231 2.51 2.01 4.67
CA LEU A 231 1.77 3.27 4.80
C LEU A 231 0.49 3.34 3.95
N ILE A 232 -0.01 2.19 3.48
CA ILE A 232 -1.05 2.10 2.44
C ILE A 232 -2.45 2.51 2.98
N GLU A 233 -2.66 2.44 4.29
CA GLU A 233 -3.88 2.93 4.92
C GLU A 233 -3.64 4.29 5.57
N PHE A 234 -3.74 5.37 4.79
CA PHE A 234 -4.06 6.67 5.38
C PHE A 234 -5.49 6.61 5.91
N SER A 235 -5.67 6.04 7.08
CA SER A 235 -6.97 6.12 7.74
C SER A 235 -7.25 7.60 7.98
N GLN A 236 -8.46 8.09 7.71
CA GLN A 236 -8.90 9.44 8.12
C GLN A 236 -9.01 9.59 9.65
N SER A 237 -8.52 8.61 10.42
CA SER A 237 -8.89 8.35 11.80
C SER A 237 -8.44 9.45 12.78
N SER A 238 -7.33 10.18 12.57
CA SER A 238 -6.91 11.26 13.49
C SER A 238 -7.95 12.36 13.63
N LYS A 239 -8.61 12.74 12.53
CA LYS A 239 -9.63 13.79 12.53
C LYS A 239 -10.87 13.31 13.24
N ASP A 240 -11.26 12.06 13.02
CA ASP A 240 -12.39 11.45 13.70
C ASP A 240 -12.13 11.29 15.21
N TYR A 241 -10.91 10.91 15.62
CA TYR A 241 -10.51 10.87 17.03
C TYR A 241 -10.47 12.26 17.67
N THR A 242 -10.03 13.27 16.91
CA THR A 242 -10.06 14.66 17.38
C THR A 242 -11.49 15.16 17.58
N ILE A 243 -12.38 14.90 16.62
CA ILE A 243 -13.80 15.28 16.69
C ILE A 243 -14.49 14.54 17.85
N LEU A 244 -14.32 13.22 17.94
CA LEU A 244 -14.89 12.41 19.01
C LEU A 244 -14.37 12.84 20.38
N GLY A 245 -13.07 13.07 20.52
CA GLY A 245 -12.45 13.56 21.75
C GLY A 245 -12.98 14.93 22.18
N ALA A 246 -13.03 15.89 21.27
CA ALA A 246 -13.54 17.23 21.53
C ALA A 246 -15.03 17.24 21.91
N VAL A 247 -15.85 16.45 21.21
CA VAL A 247 -17.30 16.32 21.51
C VAL A 247 -17.52 15.71 22.88
N LEU A 248 -16.81 14.62 23.22
CA LEU A 248 -16.96 13.93 24.50
C LEU A 248 -16.52 14.79 25.69
N ILE A 249 -15.45 15.58 25.53
CA ILE A 249 -15.02 16.54 26.57
C ILE A 249 -16.03 17.67 26.70
N SER A 250 -16.50 18.25 25.59
CA SER A 250 -17.45 19.38 25.59
C SER A 250 -18.80 19.01 26.22
N ILE A 251 -19.32 17.82 25.91
CA ILE A 251 -20.54 17.31 26.56
C ILE A 251 -20.29 17.05 28.04
N SER A 252 -19.12 16.52 28.40
CA SER A 252 -18.79 16.23 29.78
C SER A 252 -18.65 17.49 30.64
N THR A 253 -18.01 18.53 30.12
CA THR A 253 -17.87 19.83 30.80
C THR A 253 -19.21 20.54 30.93
N LEU A 254 -20.05 20.52 29.88
CA LEU A 254 -21.39 21.11 29.92
C LEU A 254 -22.28 20.46 30.98
N ILE A 255 -22.27 19.13 31.08
CA ILE A 255 -23.06 18.41 32.09
C ILE A 255 -22.49 18.61 33.50
N LEU A 256 -21.16 18.66 33.66
CA LEU A 256 -20.52 18.95 34.96
C LEU A 256 -20.72 20.41 35.42
N SER A 257 -20.99 21.33 34.50
CA SER A 257 -21.27 22.74 34.84
C SER A 257 -22.59 22.91 35.62
N ILE A 258 -23.57 22.01 35.45
CA ILE A 258 -24.88 22.07 36.11
C ILE A 258 -24.76 21.91 37.64
N PRO A 259 -24.17 20.82 38.18
CA PRO A 259 -24.02 20.67 39.62
C PRO A 259 -23.04 21.70 40.22
N PHE A 260 -22.02 22.12 39.47
CA PHE A 260 -21.11 23.20 39.92
C PHE A 260 -21.82 24.54 40.06
N SER A 261 -22.64 24.90 39.06
CA SER A 261 -23.45 26.12 39.09
C SER A 261 -24.49 26.07 40.21
N TRP A 262 -25.09 24.89 40.45
CA TRP A 262 -26.02 24.68 41.56
C TRP A 262 -25.35 24.82 42.93
N LEU A 263 -24.19 24.18 43.14
CA LEU A 263 -23.39 24.30 44.37
C LEU A 263 -22.89 25.74 44.58
N TYR A 264 -22.48 26.42 43.51
CA TYR A 264 -22.09 27.83 43.56
C TYR A 264 -23.27 28.73 43.96
N CYS A 265 -24.45 28.53 43.37
CA CYS A 265 -25.67 29.23 43.73
C CYS A 265 -26.12 28.95 45.18
N GLN A 266 -25.97 27.71 45.67
CA GLN A 266 -26.22 27.38 47.08
C GLN A 266 -25.26 28.12 48.03
N LYS A 267 -23.96 28.09 47.76
CA LYS A 267 -22.97 28.82 48.56
C LYS A 267 -23.24 30.32 48.56
N ARG A 268 -23.65 30.88 47.42
CA ARG A 268 -23.99 32.30 47.30
C ARG A 268 -25.25 32.65 48.10
N LYS A 269 -26.29 31.80 48.07
CA LYS A 269 -27.50 31.96 48.92
C LYS A 269 -27.16 31.94 50.42
N LEU A 270 -26.29 31.04 50.86
CA LEU A 270 -25.85 30.98 52.27
C LEU A 270 -25.12 32.28 52.67
N ARG A 271 -24.22 32.79 51.82
CA ARG A 271 -23.50 34.05 52.06
C ARG A 271 -24.42 35.28 52.16
N TYR A 272 -25.46 35.35 51.33
CA TYR A 272 -26.44 36.45 51.40
C TYR A 272 -27.38 36.34 52.61
N SER A 273 -27.70 35.13 53.07
CA SER A 273 -28.51 34.90 54.27
C SER A 273 -27.79 35.34 55.55
N GLU A 274 -26.47 35.18 55.62
CA GLU A 274 -25.66 35.67 56.75
C GLU A 274 -25.67 37.21 56.79
N MET A 275 -25.56 37.87 55.63
CA MET A 275 -25.60 39.33 55.50
C MET A 275 -26.97 39.97 55.86
N SER A 276 -28.09 39.27 55.65
CA SER A 276 -29.42 39.79 56.00
C SER A 276 -29.83 39.60 57.46
N SER A 277 -29.00 38.91 58.25
CA SER A 277 -29.29 38.58 59.66
C SER A 277 -28.73 39.57 60.67
N GLU A 278 -28.10 40.67 60.23
CA GLU A 278 -27.75 41.79 61.13
C GLU A 278 -29.03 42.46 61.66
N PRO A 279 -29.19 42.59 62.99
CA PRO A 279 -30.42 43.15 63.57
C PRO A 279 -30.52 44.63 63.24
N ARG A 280 -31.68 45.04 62.68
CA ARG A 280 -32.01 46.45 62.48
C ARG A 280 -31.98 47.20 63.81
N TYR A 281 -31.13 48.20 63.88
CA TYR A 281 -31.04 49.17 64.97
C TYR A 281 -32.42 49.80 65.19
N LYS A 282 -32.96 49.68 66.41
CA LYS A 282 -34.16 50.41 66.86
C LYS A 282 -33.73 51.84 67.14
N ASP A 283 -34.17 52.79 66.34
CA ASP A 283 -34.10 54.21 66.70
C ASP A 283 -35.15 54.50 67.78
N SER A 284 -34.66 54.84 68.97
CA SER A 284 -35.45 55.40 70.06
C SER A 284 -35.24 56.92 70.08
N ILE A 285 -36.32 57.68 69.90
CA ILE A 285 -36.54 59.00 70.50
C ILE A 285 -37.95 58.99 71.08
#